data_AF-A0A930R2V9-F1
#
_entry.id   AF-A0A930R2V9-F1
#
_cell.length_a   1.000
_cell.length_b   1.000
_cell.length_c   1.000
_cell.angle_alpha   90.00
_cell.angle_beta   90.00
_cell.angle_gamma   90.00
#
_symmetry.space_group_name_H-M   'P 1'
#
loop_
_entity.id
_entity.type
_entity.pdbx_description
1 polymer ?
#
loop_
_entity_poly.entity_id
_entity_poly.type
_entity_poly.pdbx_seq_one_letter_code
_entity_poly.pdbx_strand_id
1 'polypeptide(L)' 'MNASIPVIADPKVTRHILSAFHLRASKRLGQNFLVDAGVVRAIVDAADLSPADTVLE' A
#
# COMPACT_ATOMS: atom_id res chain seq x y z
N MET A 1 -23.60 7.89 0.16
CA MET A 1 -22.75 7.01 -0.68
C MET A 1 -21.68 6.46 0.23
N ASN A 2 -21.74 5.19 0.64
CA ASN A 2 -20.67 4.57 1.41
C ASN A 2 -19.52 4.32 0.44
N ALA A 3 -18.60 5.26 0.33
CA ALA A 3 -17.38 5.04 -0.43
C ALA A 3 -16.58 3.97 0.32
N SER A 4 -16.55 2.76 -0.24
CA SER A 4 -15.70 1.67 0.24
C SER A 4 -14.25 2.17 0.30
N ILE A 5 -13.52 1.82 1.35
CA ILE A 5 -12.11 2.19 1.52
C ILE A 5 -11.34 1.67 0.29
N PRO A 6 -10.64 2.55 -0.46
CA PRO A 6 -9.91 2.12 -1.65
C PRO A 6 -8.73 1.23 -1.27
N VAL A 7 -8.56 0.12 -1.99
CA VAL A 7 -7.41 -0.76 -1.83
C VAL A 7 -6.22 -0.16 -2.58
N ILE A 8 -5.27 0.43 -1.86
CA ILE A 8 -4.10 1.11 -2.44
C ILE A 8 -3.20 0.11 -3.18
N ALA A 9 -3.06 -1.11 -2.65
CA ALA A 9 -2.31 -2.22 -3.24
C ALA A 9 -3.00 -2.84 -4.48
N ASP A 10 -3.42 -1.97 -5.39
CA ASP A 10 -3.91 -2.26 -6.73
C ASP A 10 -3.17 -1.32 -7.71
N PRO A 11 -2.71 -1.81 -8.88
CA PRO A 11 -1.92 -0.99 -9.79
C PRO A 11 -2.67 0.22 -10.34
N LYS A 12 -3.99 0.13 -10.54
CA LYS A 12 -4.82 1.22 -11.06
C LYS A 12 -5.02 2.28 -9.99
N VAL A 13 -5.32 1.87 -8.75
CA VAL A 13 -5.50 2.80 -7.63
C VAL A 13 -4.19 3.52 -7.30
N THR A 14 -3.08 2.79 -7.16
CA THR A 14 -1.75 3.41 -6.92
C THR A 14 -1.41 4.42 -8.00
N ARG A 15 -1.58 4.08 -9.29
CA ARG A 15 -1.30 5.01 -10.41
C ARG A 15 -2.22 6.22 -10.40
N HIS A 16 -3.50 6.02 -10.07
CA HIS A 16 -4.46 7.13 -9.94
C HIS A 16 -4.02 8.11 -8.86
N ILE A 17 -3.64 7.62 -7.67
CA ILE A 17 -3.15 8.46 -6.56
C ILE A 17 -1.89 9.22 -6.99
N LEU A 18 -0.88 8.53 -7.53
CA LEU A 18 0.35 9.18 -7.99
C LEU A 18 0.06 10.29 -9.01
N SER A 19 -0.85 10.05 -9.96
CA SER A 19 -1.23 11.03 -10.96
C SER A 19 -1.99 12.21 -10.34
N ALA A 20 -2.94 11.97 -9.45
CA ALA A 20 -3.76 13.00 -8.82
C ALA A 20 -2.90 13.99 -8.01
N PHE A 21 -1.87 13.49 -7.33
CA PHE A 21 -0.94 14.30 -6.54
C PHE A 21 0.32 14.72 -7.30
N HIS A 22 0.40 14.45 -8.61
CA HIS A 22 1.53 14.82 -9.46
C HIS A 22 2.88 14.26 -8.95
N LEU A 23 2.83 13.08 -8.33
CA LEU A 23 3.97 12.38 -7.75
C LEU A 23 4.61 11.42 -8.76
N ARG A 24 5.93 11.22 -8.63
CA ARG A 24 6.66 10.16 -9.34
C ARG A 24 7.49 9.36 -8.35
N ALA A 25 7.46 8.03 -8.48
CA ALA A 25 8.31 7.14 -7.71
C ALA A 25 9.79 7.40 -8.04
N SER A 26 10.58 7.72 -7.03
CA SER A 26 12.02 7.95 -7.18
C SER A 26 12.81 6.65 -7.08
N LYS A 27 13.31 6.15 -8.22
CA LYS A 27 14.19 4.99 -8.25
C LYS A 27 15.51 5.23 -7.50
N ARG A 28 16.00 6.47 -7.46
CA ARG A 28 17.20 6.84 -6.69
C ARG A 28 17.03 6.64 -5.19
N LEU A 29 15.80 6.78 -4.68
CA LEU A 29 15.46 6.55 -3.27
C LEU A 29 14.97 5.11 -3.01
N GLY A 30 15.05 4.22 -4.01
CA GLY A 30 14.55 2.84 -3.86
C GLY A 30 13.03 2.71 -3.79
N GLN A 31 12.26 3.75 -4.14
CA GLN A 31 10.80 3.72 -4.05
C GLN A 31 10.21 2.73 -5.06
N ASN A 32 9.59 1.67 -4.53
CA ASN A 32 8.82 0.68 -5.28
C ASN A 32 7.55 0.40 -4.48
N PHE A 33 6.38 0.66 -5.08
CA PHE A 33 5.11 0.44 -4.41
C PHE A 33 4.67 -1.02 -4.53
N LEU A 34 4.20 -1.60 -3.43
CA LEU A 34 3.46 -2.87 -3.47
C LEU A 34 2.09 -2.62 -4.09
N VAL A 35 1.80 -3.32 -5.17
CA VAL A 35 0.57 -3.14 -5.97
C VAL A 35 -0.25 -4.42 -6.06
N ASP A 36 -0.01 -5.37 -5.15
CA ASP A 36 -0.75 -6.62 -5.03
C ASP A 36 -1.23 -6.78 -3.58
N ALA A 37 -2.54 -6.74 -3.39
CA ALA A 37 -3.17 -6.85 -2.08
C ALA A 37 -2.95 -8.23 -1.43
N GLY A 38 -2.77 -9.30 -2.21
CA GLY A 38 -2.46 -10.62 -1.70
C GLY A 38 -1.06 -10.65 -1.07
N VAL A 39 -0.08 -10.01 -1.71
CA VAL A 39 1.28 -9.89 -1.16
C VAL A 39 1.28 -9.07 0.13
N VAL A 40 0.55 -7.95 0.17
CA VAL A 40 0.45 -7.12 1.39
C VAL A 40 -0.17 -7.91 2.54
N ARG A 41 -1.24 -8.67 2.29
CA ARG A 41 -1.84 -9.55 3.31
C ARG A 41 -0.86 -10.60 3.80
N ALA A 42 -0.15 -11.28 2.89
CA ALA A 42 0.83 -12.29 3.26
C ALA A 42 1.98 -11.74 4.13
N ILE A 43 2.40 -10.49 3.93
CA ILE A 43 3.40 -9.82 4.79
C ILE A 43 2.84 -9.62 6.21
N VAL A 44 1.60 -9.13 6.31
CA VAL A 44 0.94 -8.91 7.61
C VAL A 44 0.70 -10.23 8.33
N ASP A 45 0.24 -11.26 7.62
CA ASP A 45 0.03 -12.60 8.17
C ASP A 45 1.35 -13.20 8.67
N ALA A 46 2.44 -13.03 7.92
CA ALA A 46 3.77 -13.52 8.31
C ALA A 46 4.39 -12.75 9.50
N ALA A 47 3.94 -11.52 9.75
CA ALA A 47 4.37 -10.72 10.89
C ALA A 47 3.67 -11.13 12.20
N ASP A 48 2.65 -12.00 12.14
CA ASP A 48 1.90 -12.57 13.28
C ASP A 48 1.48 -11.50 14.31
N LEU A 49 0.97 -10.38 13.80
CA LEU A 49 0.57 -9.24 14.61
C LEU A 49 -0.73 -9.51 15.37
N SER A 50 -0.77 -9.04 16.61
CA SER A 50 -1.97 -8.97 17.43
C SER A 50 -2.45 -7.51 17.57
N PRO A 51 -3.72 -7.29 17.97
CA PRO A 51 -4.22 -5.94 18.25
C PRO A 51 -3.49 -5.19 19.39
N ALA A 52 -2.67 -5.87 20.19
CA ALA A 52 -1.89 -5.27 21.27
C ALA A 52 -0.52 -4.75 20.79
N ASP A 53 -0.07 -5.15 19.59
CA ASP A 53 1.24 -4.80 19.08
C ASP A 53 1.29 -3.37 18.53
N THR A 54 2.39 -2.69 18.79
CA THR A 54 2.68 -1.39 18.16
C THR A 54 3.51 -1.61 16.92
N VAL A 55 3.01 -1.15 15.77
CA VAL A 55 3.72 -1.25 14.48
C VAL A 55 4.51 0.04 14.22
N LEU A 56 5.78 -0.12 13.86
CA LEU A 56 6.64 0.95 13.31
C LEU A 56 6.88 0.64 11.83
N GLU A 57 6.46 1.55 10.94
CA GLU A 57 6.56 1.45 9.47
C GLU A 57 7.42 2.59 8.90
#